data_AF-A0A1D1XR84-F1
#
_entry.id   AF-A0A1D1XR84-F1
#
_cell.length_a   1.000
_cell.length_b   1.000
_cell.length_c   1.000
_cell.angle_alpha   90.00
_cell.angle_beta   90.00
_cell.angle_gamma   90.00
#
_symmetry.space_group_name_H-M   'P 1'
#
loop_
_entity.id
_entity.type
_entity.pdbx_description
1 polymer ?
#
loop_
_entity_poly.entity_id
_entity_poly.type
_entity_poly.pdbx_seq_one_letter_code
_entity_poly.pdbx_strand_id
1 'polypeptide(L)'
;AYTDYSVRSSPWRGGRGDVLAELAAAAREVGIGMGIYLSPWDRHEQSYGVTTEYNEYYLGQMAELLTGYGDIKEVFLDGAKEANATDMNYLFDCWFSFIHQLQPDAVIFSDAGPDSRWVGNEAGVAGRTCWSLFNQSAVTIGHTDERYSSQGDLYGHDWVPAECDVSIRPGWFWHSSEHPKSAIDLLEIYYKSVGRNCFLILNVPPNSSGLISDEDLQVLQDFSKLRRAIFSNNLAQDAIITANSTRGGICDPSFVAPHILQEGLQTYWAPKEGQPNWEIYLDLQKSKQFNVLQVQEPIQMGQRVFEFHLDAVIGGKWQTVIYGTTIGHKRLLKFPLVKSQYLRFVIDGSRADPLIAYFGIHLDVSSPNPGAHNASVSSSSNGNQFIQLPACKANTDTATL
;
A
#
# COMPACT_ATOMS: atom_id res chain seq x y z
N ALA A 1 -17.81 -4.32 29.65
CA ALA A 1 -18.51 -4.95 30.80
C ALA A 1 -18.26 -6.46 30.91
N TYR A 2 -17.45 -7.04 30.02
CA TYR A 2 -17.35 -8.49 29.81
C TYR A 2 -16.14 -9.16 30.48
N THR A 3 -15.15 -8.37 30.92
CA THR A 3 -13.95 -8.88 31.59
C THR A 3 -13.42 -7.90 32.63
N ASP A 4 -12.79 -8.42 33.68
CA ASP A 4 -12.05 -7.63 34.66
C ASP A 4 -10.58 -7.41 34.26
N TYR A 5 -10.11 -8.05 33.18
CA TYR A 5 -8.77 -7.84 32.63
C TYR A 5 -8.75 -6.63 31.68
N SER A 6 -8.91 -5.46 32.28
CA SER A 6 -8.97 -4.18 31.58
C SER A 6 -8.29 -3.07 32.38
N VAL A 7 -8.24 -1.86 31.80
CA VAL A 7 -7.73 -0.65 32.46
C VAL A 7 -8.37 -0.37 33.82
N ARG A 8 -9.59 -0.86 34.07
CA ARG A 8 -10.28 -0.77 35.37
C ARG A 8 -9.49 -1.42 36.50
N SER A 9 -8.77 -2.50 36.21
CA SER A 9 -7.96 -3.23 37.19
C SER A 9 -6.52 -2.70 37.28
N SER A 10 -6.21 -1.62 36.55
CA SER A 10 -4.90 -0.97 36.57
C SER A 10 -4.89 0.27 37.49
N PRO A 11 -3.72 0.72 37.98
CA PRO A 11 -3.62 1.95 38.75
C PRO A 11 -3.76 3.23 37.89
N TRP A 12 -3.69 3.10 36.56
CA TRP A 12 -3.78 4.25 35.64
C TRP A 12 -5.12 4.97 35.80
N ARG A 13 -5.06 6.30 35.96
CA ARG A 13 -6.22 7.16 36.29
C ARG A 13 -7.04 6.64 37.49
N GLY A 14 -6.43 5.89 38.41
CA GLY A 14 -7.11 5.27 39.54
C GLY A 14 -8.19 4.26 39.16
N GLY A 15 -7.97 3.49 38.07
CA GLY A 15 -8.90 2.47 37.57
C GLY A 15 -10.13 3.03 36.85
N ARG A 16 -10.15 4.34 36.55
CA ARG A 16 -11.27 5.03 35.89
C ARG A 16 -10.92 5.61 34.53
N GLY A 17 -9.72 5.30 34.03
CA GLY A 17 -9.29 5.76 32.71
C GLY A 17 -9.97 4.98 31.60
N ASP A 18 -10.10 5.62 30.45
CA ASP A 18 -10.60 5.02 29.22
C ASP A 18 -9.74 5.53 28.06
N VAL A 19 -8.87 4.66 27.57
CA VAL A 19 -7.89 4.99 26.51
C VAL A 19 -8.62 5.33 25.20
N LEU A 20 -9.70 4.62 24.89
CA LEU A 20 -10.44 4.81 23.66
C LEU A 20 -11.28 6.09 23.70
N ALA A 21 -11.86 6.44 24.85
CA ALA A 21 -12.57 7.72 25.00
C ALA A 21 -11.61 8.91 24.88
N GLU A 22 -10.42 8.85 25.50
CA GLU A 22 -9.39 9.89 25.36
C GLU A 22 -8.95 10.02 23.88
N LEU A 23 -8.74 8.90 23.17
CA LEU A 23 -8.38 8.89 21.74
C LEU A 23 -9.52 9.42 20.84
N ALA A 24 -10.74 8.94 21.01
CA ALA A 24 -11.90 9.33 20.22
C ALA A 24 -12.21 10.83 20.35
N ALA A 25 -12.07 11.38 21.56
CA ALA A 25 -12.22 12.81 21.79
C ALA A 25 -11.17 13.62 21.03
N ALA A 26 -9.89 13.24 21.12
CA ALA A 26 -8.80 13.92 20.44
C ALA A 26 -8.92 13.81 18.91
N ALA A 27 -9.21 12.62 18.38
CA ALA A 27 -9.37 12.38 16.94
C ALA A 27 -10.48 13.26 16.34
N ARG A 28 -11.62 13.35 17.04
CA ARG A 28 -12.74 14.22 16.64
C ARG A 28 -12.39 15.70 16.69
N GLU A 29 -11.61 16.15 17.68
CA GLU A 29 -11.18 17.56 17.79
C GLU A 29 -10.37 18.00 16.56
N VAL A 30 -9.54 17.10 16.00
CA VAL A 30 -8.68 17.40 14.85
C VAL A 30 -9.23 16.88 13.51
N GLY A 31 -10.41 16.27 13.49
CA GLY A 31 -11.08 15.78 12.28
C GLY A 31 -10.43 14.54 11.65
N ILE A 32 -9.80 13.68 12.46
CA ILE A 32 -9.20 12.41 12.01
C ILE A 32 -10.18 11.26 12.31
N GLY A 33 -10.36 10.35 11.34
CA GLY A 33 -11.16 9.14 11.53
C GLY A 33 -10.50 8.15 12.48
N MET A 34 -11.30 7.41 13.25
CA MET A 34 -10.82 6.44 14.23
C MET A 34 -11.03 5.01 13.72
N GLY A 35 -9.98 4.19 13.78
CA GLY A 35 -10.06 2.75 13.61
C GLY A 35 -9.91 2.02 14.95
N ILE A 36 -10.34 0.77 15.03
CA ILE A 36 -10.18 -0.08 16.21
C ILE A 36 -9.53 -1.41 15.82
N TYR A 37 -8.64 -1.88 16.69
CA TYR A 37 -8.09 -3.23 16.65
C TYR A 37 -8.55 -3.98 17.89
N LEU A 38 -9.16 -5.15 17.70
CA LEU A 38 -9.46 -6.08 18.78
C LEU A 38 -8.97 -7.46 18.33
N SER A 39 -7.93 -7.98 18.98
CA SER A 39 -7.31 -9.23 18.56
C SER A 39 -8.32 -10.39 18.61
N PRO A 40 -8.53 -11.12 17.50
CA PRO A 40 -9.34 -12.34 17.53
C PRO A 40 -8.74 -13.40 18.45
N TRP A 41 -7.42 -13.51 18.51
CA TRP A 41 -6.73 -14.42 19.42
C TRP A 41 -6.59 -13.82 20.82
N ASP A 42 -7.28 -14.40 21.79
CA ASP A 42 -7.17 -14.01 23.19
C ASP A 42 -6.41 -15.08 24.00
N ARG A 43 -5.44 -14.63 24.81
CA ARG A 43 -4.60 -15.49 25.67
C ARG A 43 -5.04 -15.46 27.13
N HIS A 44 -6.00 -14.61 27.47
CA HIS A 44 -6.51 -14.36 28.81
C HIS A 44 -7.92 -14.92 28.99
N GLU A 45 -8.81 -14.65 28.03
CA GLU A 45 -10.23 -14.98 28.13
C GLU A 45 -10.45 -16.49 28.26
N GLN A 46 -11.24 -16.90 29.26
CA GLN A 46 -11.45 -18.31 29.60
C GLN A 46 -12.30 -19.05 28.59
N SER A 47 -13.22 -18.34 27.93
CA SER A 47 -14.05 -18.90 26.87
C SER A 47 -13.27 -19.17 25.58
N TYR A 48 -12.04 -18.66 25.43
CA TYR A 48 -11.23 -18.88 24.22
C TYR A 48 -10.99 -20.38 23.96
N GLY A 49 -11.40 -20.84 22.78
CA GLY A 49 -11.44 -22.26 22.39
C GLY A 49 -12.81 -22.92 22.54
N VAL A 50 -13.77 -22.26 23.19
CA VAL A 50 -15.18 -22.64 23.23
C VAL A 50 -15.94 -21.76 22.24
N THR A 51 -16.31 -22.35 21.10
CA THR A 51 -16.70 -21.59 19.90
C THR A 51 -17.84 -20.61 20.15
N THR A 52 -18.97 -21.05 20.70
CA THR A 52 -20.15 -20.17 20.84
C THR A 52 -19.87 -19.03 21.83
N GLU A 53 -19.36 -19.38 23.01
CA GLU A 53 -19.18 -18.49 24.14
C GLU A 53 -18.16 -17.39 23.83
N TYR A 54 -17.03 -17.74 23.20
CA TYR A 54 -16.03 -16.73 22.85
C TYR A 54 -16.50 -15.81 21.72
N ASN A 55 -17.24 -16.34 20.73
CA ASN A 55 -17.80 -15.49 19.68
C ASN A 55 -18.86 -14.52 20.25
N GLU A 56 -19.69 -14.96 21.21
CA GLU A 56 -20.63 -14.08 21.93
C GLU A 56 -19.91 -13.02 22.76
N TYR A 57 -18.85 -13.41 23.48
CA TYR A 57 -17.99 -12.50 24.24
C TYR A 57 -17.37 -11.42 23.33
N TYR A 58 -16.78 -11.85 22.21
CA TYR A 58 -16.12 -10.97 21.25
C TYR A 58 -17.11 -9.98 20.61
N LEU A 59 -18.29 -10.46 20.18
CA LEU A 59 -19.34 -9.60 19.65
C LEU A 59 -19.90 -8.62 20.70
N GLY A 60 -19.96 -9.04 21.97
CA GLY A 60 -20.32 -8.16 23.08
C GLY A 60 -19.35 -6.99 23.23
N GLN A 61 -18.04 -7.25 23.15
CA GLN A 61 -17.03 -6.19 23.15
C GLN A 61 -17.11 -5.31 21.90
N MET A 62 -17.31 -5.90 20.72
CA MET A 62 -17.50 -5.13 19.48
C MET A 62 -18.73 -4.22 19.57
N ALA A 63 -19.82 -4.65 20.20
CA ALA A 63 -20.98 -3.79 20.44
C ALA A 63 -20.62 -2.55 21.29
N GLU A 64 -19.82 -2.72 22.35
CA GLU A 64 -19.33 -1.60 23.17
C GLU A 64 -18.44 -0.66 22.33
N LEU A 65 -17.50 -1.20 21.57
CA LEU A 65 -16.54 -0.44 20.76
C LEU A 65 -17.21 0.34 19.62
N LEU A 66 -18.16 -0.29 18.93
CA LEU A 66 -18.78 0.27 17.72
C LEU A 66 -19.97 1.19 18.03
N THR A 67 -20.43 1.28 19.28
CA THR A 67 -21.53 2.19 19.66
C THR A 67 -21.12 3.25 20.68
N GLY A 68 -20.04 3.03 21.43
CA GLY A 68 -19.62 3.91 22.53
C GLY A 68 -18.70 5.07 22.12
N TYR A 69 -17.95 4.94 21.02
CA TYR A 69 -16.82 5.85 20.72
C TYR A 69 -17.03 6.73 19.47
N GLY A 70 -18.21 6.69 18.86
CA GLY A 70 -18.57 7.52 17.72
C GLY A 70 -18.51 6.77 16.39
N ASP A 71 -18.11 7.49 15.34
CA ASP A 71 -18.03 6.99 13.97
C ASP A 71 -16.69 6.29 13.76
N ILE A 72 -16.73 4.98 13.51
CA ILE A 72 -15.55 4.11 13.34
C ILE A 72 -15.32 3.91 11.85
N LYS A 73 -14.11 4.21 11.40
CA LYS A 73 -13.70 4.14 9.98
C LYS A 73 -13.08 2.82 9.60
N GLU A 74 -12.53 2.09 10.56
CA GLU A 74 -11.85 0.83 10.30
C GLU A 74 -11.95 -0.11 11.50
N VAL A 75 -12.14 -1.40 11.22
CA VAL A 75 -12.03 -2.48 12.20
C VAL A 75 -10.99 -3.47 11.71
N PHE A 76 -9.91 -3.63 12.47
CA PHE A 76 -8.77 -4.45 12.11
C PHE A 76 -8.81 -5.81 12.83
N LEU A 77 -8.98 -6.88 12.06
CA LEU A 77 -9.15 -8.25 12.53
C LEU A 77 -8.00 -9.13 12.02
N ASP A 78 -6.94 -9.24 12.81
CA ASP A 78 -5.74 -10.01 12.47
C ASP A 78 -5.95 -11.53 12.61
N GLY A 79 -5.33 -12.32 11.72
CA GLY A 79 -5.26 -13.78 11.76
C GLY A 79 -4.09 -14.36 12.56
N ALA A 80 -3.23 -13.54 13.15
CA ALA A 80 -2.03 -13.98 13.87
C ALA A 80 -2.35 -14.91 15.06
N LYS A 81 -1.65 -16.05 15.10
CA LYS A 81 -1.79 -17.05 16.15
C LYS A 81 -0.50 -17.86 16.34
N GLU A 82 -0.08 -18.09 17.58
CA GLU A 82 1.06 -18.98 17.87
C GLU A 82 0.77 -20.43 17.44
N ALA A 83 1.80 -21.17 16.99
CA ALA A 83 1.66 -22.53 16.46
C ALA A 83 1.00 -23.54 17.41
N ASN A 84 1.11 -23.32 18.73
CA ASN A 84 0.55 -24.20 19.77
C ASN A 84 -0.65 -23.58 20.49
N ALA A 85 -1.23 -22.50 19.95
CA ALA A 85 -2.38 -21.86 20.58
C ALA A 85 -3.63 -22.76 20.49
N THR A 86 -4.49 -22.68 21.51
CA THR A 86 -5.78 -23.38 21.55
C THR A 86 -6.56 -23.17 20.26
N ASP A 87 -7.09 -24.25 19.68
CA ASP A 87 -7.89 -24.15 18.47
C ASP A 87 -9.17 -23.33 18.72
N MET A 88 -9.53 -22.48 17.78
CA MET A 88 -10.65 -21.54 17.92
C MET A 88 -11.29 -21.31 16.56
N ASN A 89 -12.60 -21.54 16.48
CA ASN A 89 -13.38 -21.29 15.27
C ASN A 89 -14.06 -19.93 15.34
N TYR A 90 -13.59 -18.95 14.58
CA TYR A 90 -14.18 -17.62 14.52
C TYR A 90 -15.35 -17.59 13.53
N LEU A 91 -16.49 -17.05 13.95
CA LEU A 91 -17.66 -16.87 13.10
C LEU A 91 -17.55 -15.54 12.32
N PHE A 92 -16.50 -15.42 11.50
CA PHE A 92 -16.15 -14.18 10.82
C PHE A 92 -17.30 -13.58 10.00
N ASP A 93 -18.07 -14.38 9.27
CA ASP A 93 -19.24 -13.88 8.52
C ASP A 93 -20.27 -13.19 9.43
N CYS A 94 -20.48 -13.72 10.64
CA CYS A 94 -21.32 -13.09 11.65
C CYS A 94 -20.70 -11.80 12.17
N TRP A 95 -19.38 -11.78 12.40
CA TRP A 95 -18.66 -10.60 12.86
C TRP A 95 -18.73 -9.47 11.84
N PHE A 96 -18.46 -9.77 10.57
CA PHE A 96 -18.52 -8.79 9.49
C PHE A 96 -19.93 -8.20 9.34
N SER A 97 -20.95 -9.06 9.33
CA SER A 97 -22.35 -8.64 9.25
C SER A 97 -22.73 -7.75 10.43
N PHE A 98 -22.27 -8.08 11.63
CA PHE A 98 -22.54 -7.30 12.84
C PHE A 98 -21.82 -5.95 12.83
N ILE A 99 -20.55 -5.91 12.41
CA ILE A 99 -19.78 -4.67 12.29
C ILE A 99 -20.46 -3.71 11.32
N HIS A 100 -20.79 -4.16 10.10
CA HIS A 100 -21.50 -3.31 9.12
C HIS A 100 -22.92 -2.94 9.54
N GLN A 101 -23.60 -3.74 10.36
CA GLN A 101 -24.89 -3.37 10.92
C GLN A 101 -24.76 -2.13 11.83
N LEU A 102 -23.69 -2.04 12.62
CA LEU A 102 -23.48 -0.94 13.56
C LEU A 102 -22.75 0.25 12.94
N GLN A 103 -21.80 -0.01 12.04
CA GLN A 103 -20.94 0.96 11.40
C GLN A 103 -20.84 0.62 9.89
N PRO A 104 -21.88 0.95 9.10
CA PRO A 104 -21.98 0.51 7.69
C PRO A 104 -20.87 1.06 6.79
N ASP A 105 -20.25 2.18 7.17
CA ASP A 105 -19.17 2.82 6.43
C ASP A 105 -17.77 2.41 6.92
N ALA A 106 -17.67 1.56 7.95
CA ALA A 106 -16.39 1.06 8.45
C ALA A 106 -15.80 0.05 7.45
N VAL A 107 -14.51 0.21 7.15
CA VAL A 107 -13.73 -0.80 6.42
C VAL A 107 -13.31 -1.90 7.38
N ILE A 108 -13.53 -3.15 7.03
CA ILE A 108 -13.07 -4.30 7.79
C ILE A 108 -11.81 -4.85 7.13
N PHE A 109 -10.69 -4.71 7.83
CA PHE A 109 -9.45 -5.40 7.50
C PHE A 109 -9.44 -6.80 8.09
N SER A 110 -9.03 -7.78 7.30
CA SER A 110 -8.41 -9.02 7.79
C SER A 110 -7.35 -9.50 6.82
N ASP A 111 -6.74 -10.66 7.06
CA ASP A 111 -5.82 -11.26 6.10
C ASP A 111 -6.45 -11.50 4.72
N ALA A 112 -7.77 -11.70 4.64
CA ALA A 112 -8.46 -12.10 3.41
C ALA A 112 -9.65 -11.18 3.01
N GLY A 113 -10.01 -10.18 3.81
CA GLY A 113 -11.21 -9.36 3.61
C GLY A 113 -12.16 -9.34 4.81
N PRO A 114 -13.35 -8.73 4.71
CA PRO A 114 -14.12 -8.61 3.48
C PRO A 114 -13.79 -7.37 2.64
N ASP A 115 -13.37 -6.27 3.26
CA ASP A 115 -13.22 -4.99 2.55
C ASP A 115 -11.79 -4.70 2.13
N SER A 116 -10.84 -5.07 2.98
CA SER A 116 -9.41 -4.94 2.70
C SER A 116 -8.65 -6.17 3.20
N ARG A 117 -7.50 -6.42 2.57
CA ARG A 117 -6.68 -7.60 2.84
C ARG A 117 -5.28 -7.23 3.32
N TRP A 118 -4.69 -8.11 4.10
CA TRP A 118 -3.24 -8.08 4.36
C TRP A 118 -2.44 -8.20 3.06
N VAL A 119 -1.36 -7.43 2.92
CA VAL A 119 -0.48 -7.50 1.74
C VAL A 119 0.42 -8.74 1.72
N GLY A 120 0.47 -9.52 2.81
CA GLY A 120 1.31 -10.72 2.91
C GLY A 120 2.70 -10.48 3.52
N ASN A 121 2.96 -9.31 4.11
CA ASN A 121 4.15 -9.05 4.93
C ASN A 121 3.97 -7.79 5.78
N GLU A 122 4.68 -7.74 6.91
CA GLU A 122 4.74 -6.57 7.81
C GLU A 122 5.89 -5.58 7.45
N ALA A 123 6.50 -5.74 6.26
CA ALA A 123 7.54 -4.82 5.77
C ALA A 123 6.92 -3.62 5.03
N GLY A 124 5.60 -3.59 4.87
CA GLY A 124 4.88 -2.56 4.13
C GLY A 124 5.15 -2.58 2.63
N VAL A 125 5.39 -3.77 2.05
CA VAL A 125 5.82 -3.91 0.65
C VAL A 125 4.82 -4.75 -0.15
N ALA A 126 4.16 -4.12 -1.12
CA ALA A 126 3.33 -4.82 -2.10
C ALA A 126 4.14 -5.38 -3.27
N GLY A 127 3.53 -6.31 -4.00
CA GLY A 127 4.06 -6.84 -5.25
C GLY A 127 4.24 -5.74 -6.29
N ARG A 128 5.14 -5.95 -7.26
CA ARG A 128 5.28 -5.01 -8.39
C ARG A 128 3.94 -4.83 -9.13
N THR A 129 3.17 -5.90 -9.22
CA THR A 129 1.78 -5.94 -9.66
C THR A 129 0.93 -6.12 -8.41
N CYS A 130 -0.15 -5.35 -8.27
CA CYS A 130 -1.09 -5.45 -7.17
C CYS A 130 -2.52 -5.12 -7.66
N TRP A 131 -3.31 -6.16 -7.81
CA TRP A 131 -4.73 -6.08 -8.08
C TRP A 131 -5.50 -5.81 -6.79
N SER A 132 -6.46 -4.90 -6.85
CA SER A 132 -7.53 -4.80 -5.83
C SER A 132 -8.52 -5.96 -5.98
N LEU A 133 -8.55 -6.59 -7.15
CA LEU A 133 -9.30 -7.83 -7.36
C LEU A 133 -8.70 -9.00 -6.59
N PHE A 134 -9.58 -9.82 -6.03
CA PHE A 134 -9.23 -10.95 -5.18
C PHE A 134 -10.27 -12.06 -5.29
N ASN A 135 -9.92 -13.28 -4.89
CA ASN A 135 -10.88 -14.36 -4.70
C ASN A 135 -10.88 -14.77 -3.23
N GLN A 136 -11.83 -14.22 -2.47
CA GLN A 136 -11.95 -14.48 -1.04
C GLN A 136 -12.26 -15.95 -0.75
N SER A 137 -12.97 -16.62 -1.66
CA SER A 137 -13.32 -18.05 -1.52
C SER A 137 -12.11 -18.98 -1.65
N ALA A 138 -10.98 -18.49 -2.14
CA ALA A 138 -9.74 -19.26 -2.29
C ALA A 138 -8.78 -19.11 -1.09
N VAL A 139 -9.12 -18.28 -0.11
CA VAL A 139 -8.23 -17.88 0.99
C VAL A 139 -8.94 -18.00 2.33
N THR A 140 -8.19 -18.25 3.41
CA THR A 140 -8.72 -18.30 4.77
C THR A 140 -7.90 -17.34 5.65
N ILE A 141 -8.58 -16.60 6.53
CA ILE A 141 -7.95 -15.67 7.47
C ILE A 141 -6.96 -16.43 8.37
N GLY A 142 -5.75 -15.88 8.57
CA GLY A 142 -4.64 -16.55 9.25
C GLY A 142 -3.89 -17.60 8.42
N HIS A 143 -4.36 -17.91 7.21
CA HIS A 143 -3.80 -18.94 6.32
C HIS A 143 -3.74 -18.45 4.86
N THR A 144 -3.08 -17.31 4.64
CA THR A 144 -2.97 -16.71 3.30
C THR A 144 -1.63 -17.03 2.64
N ASP A 145 -1.61 -17.15 1.31
CA ASP A 145 -0.37 -17.21 0.55
C ASP A 145 0.17 -15.78 0.36
N GLU A 146 1.32 -15.49 0.94
CA GLU A 146 1.93 -14.16 0.95
C GLU A 146 2.04 -13.56 -0.46
N ARG A 147 2.39 -14.39 -1.46
CA ARG A 147 2.55 -13.93 -2.84
C ARG A 147 1.21 -13.59 -3.47
N TYR A 148 0.18 -14.41 -3.25
CA TYR A 148 -1.17 -14.16 -3.71
C TYR A 148 -1.75 -12.90 -3.07
N SER A 149 -1.63 -12.75 -1.75
CA SER A 149 -2.02 -11.56 -1.00
C SER A 149 -1.35 -10.29 -1.54
N SER A 150 -0.05 -10.37 -1.81
CA SER A 150 0.77 -9.25 -2.30
C SER A 150 0.46 -8.81 -3.74
N GLN A 151 -0.06 -9.73 -4.57
CA GLN A 151 -0.31 -9.46 -6.00
C GLN A 151 -1.79 -9.30 -6.33
N GLY A 152 -2.68 -9.85 -5.52
CA GLY A 152 -4.08 -10.02 -5.85
C GLY A 152 -4.30 -10.96 -7.03
N ASP A 153 -5.51 -10.94 -7.58
CA ASP A 153 -5.94 -11.88 -8.61
C ASP A 153 -6.59 -11.16 -9.79
N LEU A 154 -6.00 -11.29 -10.98
CA LEU A 154 -6.54 -10.73 -12.22
C LEU A 154 -7.96 -11.26 -12.54
N TYR A 155 -8.26 -12.48 -12.11
CA TYR A 155 -9.53 -13.17 -12.33
C TYR A 155 -10.42 -13.18 -11.07
N GLY A 156 -9.97 -12.53 -9.99
CA GLY A 156 -10.75 -12.33 -8.78
C GLY A 156 -12.06 -11.60 -9.05
N HIS A 157 -13.11 -12.00 -8.34
CA HIS A 157 -14.45 -11.40 -8.43
C HIS A 157 -14.77 -10.44 -7.27
N ASP A 158 -13.96 -10.45 -6.22
CA ASP A 158 -14.12 -9.59 -5.05
C ASP A 158 -13.20 -8.37 -5.16
N TRP A 159 -13.66 -7.21 -4.69
CA TRP A 159 -12.84 -6.00 -4.59
C TRP A 159 -12.31 -5.85 -3.17
N VAL A 160 -11.07 -6.26 -2.95
CA VAL A 160 -10.45 -6.37 -1.62
C VAL A 160 -9.05 -5.78 -1.68
N PRO A 161 -8.88 -4.44 -1.80
CA PRO A 161 -7.56 -3.80 -1.89
C PRO A 161 -6.61 -4.22 -0.77
N ALA A 162 -5.31 -4.27 -1.08
CA ALA A 162 -4.29 -4.61 -0.10
C ALA A 162 -3.94 -3.42 0.81
N GLU A 163 -3.74 -3.72 2.08
CA GLU A 163 -3.14 -2.82 3.06
C GLU A 163 -1.73 -3.30 3.41
N CYS A 164 -0.78 -2.36 3.33
CA CYS A 164 0.61 -2.54 3.69
C CYS A 164 0.81 -2.04 5.12
N ASP A 165 0.80 -2.94 6.07
CA ASP A 165 1.10 -2.67 7.47
C ASP A 165 2.61 -2.75 7.74
N VAL A 166 3.10 -1.81 8.54
CA VAL A 166 4.51 -1.76 8.95
C VAL A 166 4.68 -0.88 10.18
N SER A 167 5.56 -1.30 11.10
CA SER A 167 5.98 -0.43 12.20
C SER A 167 7.04 0.58 11.77
N ILE A 168 7.00 1.79 12.33
CA ILE A 168 8.11 2.75 12.21
C ILE A 168 9.39 2.21 12.86
N ARG A 169 9.28 1.27 13.82
CA ARG A 169 10.38 0.60 14.53
C ARG A 169 10.51 -0.88 14.08
N PRO A 170 11.51 -1.64 14.56
CA PRO A 170 11.53 -3.09 14.38
C PRO A 170 10.33 -3.79 15.01
N GLY A 171 9.95 -3.45 16.25
CA GLY A 171 8.78 -4.00 16.93
C GLY A 171 7.51 -3.16 16.75
N TRP A 172 6.35 -3.80 16.98
CA TRP A 172 5.05 -3.12 17.02
C TRP A 172 4.84 -2.32 18.30
N PHE A 173 5.33 -2.81 19.44
CA PHE A 173 5.36 -2.08 20.71
C PHE A 173 6.67 -1.31 20.87
N TRP A 174 6.66 -0.30 21.74
CA TRP A 174 7.84 0.50 21.99
C TRP A 174 8.88 -0.25 22.83
N HIS A 175 10.12 -0.28 22.33
CA HIS A 175 11.29 -0.75 23.06
C HIS A 175 12.37 0.32 23.09
N SER A 176 12.95 0.59 24.27
CA SER A 176 13.97 1.64 24.44
C SER A 176 15.26 1.39 23.67
N SER A 177 15.52 0.14 23.29
CA SER A 177 16.69 -0.29 22.49
C SER A 177 16.50 -0.14 20.99
N GLU A 178 15.29 0.15 20.54
CA GLU A 178 14.96 0.29 19.12
C GLU A 178 15.03 1.75 18.69
N HIS A 179 15.19 1.96 17.38
CA HIS A 179 15.15 3.28 16.75
C HIS A 179 14.17 3.26 15.58
N PRO A 180 13.55 4.41 15.23
CA PRO A 180 12.70 4.49 14.07
C PRO A 180 13.52 4.30 12.78
N LYS A 181 12.86 3.75 11.75
CA LYS A 181 13.29 3.78 10.35
C LYS A 181 13.57 5.23 9.94
N SER A 182 14.47 5.44 8.98
CA SER A 182 14.73 6.79 8.49
C SER A 182 13.57 7.32 7.62
N ALA A 183 13.48 8.63 7.44
CA ALA A 183 12.49 9.23 6.54
C ALA A 183 12.65 8.76 5.08
N ILE A 184 13.86 8.39 4.66
CA ILE A 184 14.15 7.82 3.34
C ILE A 184 13.62 6.38 3.25
N ASP A 185 13.78 5.58 4.29
CA ASP A 185 13.22 4.22 4.33
C ASP A 185 11.69 4.26 4.28
N LEU A 186 11.07 5.18 5.02
CA LEU A 186 9.62 5.40 4.95
C LEU A 186 9.16 5.87 3.56
N LEU A 187 9.96 6.69 2.87
CA LEU A 187 9.69 7.09 1.49
C LEU A 187 9.77 5.89 0.53
N GLU A 188 10.76 5.01 0.69
CA GLU A 188 10.85 3.79 -0.11
C GLU A 188 9.69 2.83 0.16
N ILE A 189 9.25 2.70 1.42
CA ILE A 189 8.03 1.98 1.79
C ILE A 189 6.81 2.61 1.10
N TYR A 190 6.69 3.94 1.11
CA TYR A 190 5.58 4.65 0.45
C TYR A 190 5.51 4.36 -1.06
N TYR A 191 6.66 4.32 -1.75
CA TYR A 191 6.71 3.91 -3.16
C TYR A 191 6.37 2.42 -3.38
N LYS A 192 6.61 1.56 -2.39
CA LYS A 192 6.34 0.13 -2.44
C LYS A 192 4.95 -0.26 -1.90
N SER A 193 4.20 0.67 -1.33
CA SER A 193 2.83 0.51 -0.82
C SER A 193 1.85 1.40 -1.57
N VAL A 194 1.70 2.67 -1.16
CA VAL A 194 0.83 3.68 -1.80
C VAL A 194 1.17 3.85 -3.28
N GLY A 195 2.45 3.75 -3.62
CA GLY A 195 2.92 3.77 -5.01
C GLY A 195 2.56 2.53 -5.83
N ARG A 196 1.95 1.51 -5.24
CA ARG A 196 1.59 0.24 -5.88
C ARG A 196 0.15 -0.17 -5.61
N ASN A 197 -0.77 0.80 -5.54
CA ASN A 197 -2.21 0.54 -5.37
C ASN A 197 -2.58 -0.08 -4.01
N CYS A 198 -1.88 0.30 -2.93
CA CYS A 198 -2.17 -0.19 -1.57
C CYS A 198 -2.43 0.96 -0.60
N PHE A 199 -3.15 0.68 0.47
CA PHE A 199 -3.13 1.51 1.67
C PHE A 199 -1.81 1.28 2.42
N LEU A 200 -1.32 2.29 3.14
CA LEU A 200 -0.17 2.18 4.03
C LEU A 200 -0.64 2.48 5.44
N ILE A 201 -0.55 1.51 6.33
CA ILE A 201 -0.78 1.67 7.76
C ILE A 201 0.57 1.62 8.48
N LEU A 202 1.01 2.79 8.98
CA LEU A 202 2.30 2.95 9.65
C LEU A 202 2.07 3.01 11.16
N ASN A 203 2.49 1.97 11.89
CA ASN A 203 2.43 1.96 13.35
C ASN A 203 3.50 2.88 13.96
N VAL A 204 3.10 3.63 14.99
CA VAL A 204 3.98 4.52 15.76
C VAL A 204 3.69 4.30 17.24
N PRO A 205 4.51 3.51 17.96
CA PRO A 205 4.17 3.08 19.30
C PRO A 205 4.47 4.17 20.35
N PRO A 206 3.50 4.52 21.22
CA PRO A 206 3.78 5.31 22.40
C PRO A 206 4.79 4.61 23.31
N ASN A 207 5.68 5.39 23.94
CA ASN A 207 6.64 4.90 24.92
C ASN A 207 5.98 4.58 26.27
N SER A 208 6.77 4.15 27.25
CA SER A 208 6.30 3.79 28.60
C SER A 208 5.68 4.95 29.40
N SER A 209 5.84 6.20 28.94
CA SER A 209 5.18 7.37 29.52
C SER A 209 3.86 7.73 28.81
N GLY A 210 3.44 6.94 27.81
CA GLY A 210 2.23 7.17 27.02
C GLY A 210 2.38 8.26 25.96
N LEU A 211 3.61 8.57 25.54
CA LEU A 211 3.90 9.62 24.56
C LEU A 211 4.62 9.05 23.32
N ILE A 212 4.38 9.65 22.15
CA ILE A 212 5.21 9.40 20.97
C ILE A 212 6.61 9.96 21.22
N SER A 213 7.65 9.19 20.91
CA SER A 213 9.04 9.61 21.14
C SER A 213 9.43 10.76 20.20
N ASP A 214 10.29 11.68 20.65
CA ASP A 214 10.75 12.82 19.84
C ASP A 214 11.43 12.37 18.54
N GLU A 215 12.18 11.27 18.58
CA GLU A 215 12.81 10.67 17.38
C GLU A 215 11.77 10.24 16.34
N ASP A 216 10.68 9.61 16.79
CA ASP A 216 9.60 9.12 15.91
C ASP A 216 8.87 10.31 15.29
N LEU A 217 8.58 11.34 16.10
CA LEU A 217 7.95 12.58 15.63
C LEU A 217 8.81 13.29 14.58
N GLN A 218 10.13 13.39 14.81
CA GLN A 218 11.06 14.01 13.87
C GLN A 218 11.08 13.26 12.52
N VAL A 219 11.15 11.93 12.55
CA VAL A 219 11.10 11.10 11.34
C VAL A 219 9.79 11.30 10.57
N LEU A 220 8.65 11.35 11.25
CA LEU A 220 7.35 11.59 10.61
C LEU A 220 7.27 12.97 9.95
N GLN A 221 7.83 14.00 10.61
CA GLN A 221 7.90 15.34 10.05
C GLN A 221 8.79 15.38 8.80
N ASP A 222 9.95 14.73 8.83
CA ASP A 222 10.88 14.70 7.71
C ASP A 222 10.33 13.88 6.54
N PHE A 223 9.67 12.75 6.82
CA PHE A 223 8.94 11.99 5.81
C PHE A 223 7.82 12.83 5.16
N SER A 224 7.09 13.61 5.96
CA SER A 224 6.08 14.55 5.45
C SER A 224 6.68 15.63 4.56
N LYS A 225 7.83 16.21 4.94
CA LYS A 225 8.56 17.20 4.14
C LYS A 225 9.01 16.61 2.80
N LEU A 226 9.59 15.40 2.81
CA LEU A 226 10.01 14.71 1.60
C LEU A 226 8.83 14.50 0.64
N ARG A 227 7.72 13.95 1.13
CA ARG A 227 6.52 13.74 0.31
C ARG A 227 5.98 15.03 -0.28
N ARG A 228 5.86 16.10 0.50
CA ARG A 228 5.39 17.39 -0.01
C ARG A 228 6.35 17.97 -1.06
N ALA A 229 7.66 17.91 -0.81
CA ALA A 229 8.65 18.40 -1.76
C ALA A 229 8.56 17.70 -3.12
N ILE A 230 8.27 16.40 -3.14
CA ILE A 230 8.16 15.60 -4.37
C ILE A 230 6.83 15.85 -5.08
N PHE A 231 5.71 15.74 -4.34
CA PHE A 231 4.38 15.61 -4.95
C PHE A 231 3.56 16.90 -5.00
N SER A 232 3.97 17.97 -4.32
CA SER A 232 3.23 19.25 -4.35
C SER A 232 3.31 20.01 -5.68
N ASN A 233 4.18 19.60 -6.59
CA ASN A 233 4.28 20.19 -7.93
C ASN A 233 4.22 19.09 -8.99
N ASN A 234 3.14 19.06 -9.76
CA ASN A 234 3.06 18.25 -10.97
C ASN A 234 3.73 19.00 -12.12
N LEU A 235 4.88 18.51 -12.59
CA LEU A 235 5.62 19.11 -13.70
C LEU A 235 4.87 19.00 -15.04
N ALA A 236 3.82 18.20 -15.12
CA ALA A 236 2.92 18.11 -16.28
C ALA A 236 1.69 19.03 -16.20
N GLN A 237 1.51 19.83 -15.13
CA GLN A 237 0.27 20.59 -14.90
C GLN A 237 -0.14 21.52 -16.07
N ASP A 238 0.86 22.15 -16.70
CA ASP A 238 0.64 23.04 -17.85
C ASP A 238 0.88 22.35 -19.19
N ALA A 239 1.02 21.02 -19.23
CA ALA A 239 1.35 20.34 -20.47
C ALA A 239 0.17 20.36 -21.47
N ILE A 240 0.50 20.43 -22.76
CA ILE A 240 -0.49 20.21 -23.82
C ILE A 240 -0.63 18.70 -23.98
N ILE A 241 -1.83 18.18 -23.75
CA ILE A 241 -2.13 16.75 -23.79
C ILE A 241 -2.96 16.43 -25.02
N THR A 242 -2.53 15.43 -25.80
CA THR A 242 -3.33 14.84 -26.87
C THR A 242 -3.34 13.32 -26.74
N ALA A 243 -4.31 12.66 -27.33
CA ALA A 243 -4.35 11.20 -27.40
C ALA A 243 -4.65 10.75 -28.83
N ASN A 244 -4.15 9.57 -29.20
CA ASN A 244 -4.41 8.98 -30.51
C ASN A 244 -5.91 8.63 -30.72
N SER A 245 -6.64 8.46 -29.62
CA SER A 245 -8.06 8.14 -29.59
C SER A 245 -8.73 8.78 -28.39
N THR A 246 -10.00 9.15 -28.53
CA THR A 246 -10.82 9.73 -27.46
C THR A 246 -12.28 9.36 -27.70
N ARG A 247 -12.93 8.82 -26.68
CA ARG A 247 -14.36 8.48 -26.69
C ARG A 247 -15.19 9.74 -26.92
N GLY A 248 -16.25 9.64 -27.72
CA GLY A 248 -17.11 10.79 -28.02
C GLY A 248 -16.52 11.81 -29.03
N GLY A 249 -15.19 11.85 -29.18
CA GLY A 249 -14.50 12.72 -30.12
C GLY A 249 -14.75 14.20 -29.83
N ILE A 250 -14.85 15.03 -30.88
CA ILE A 250 -15.10 16.48 -30.73
C ILE A 250 -16.50 16.78 -30.19
N CYS A 251 -17.44 15.84 -30.35
CA CYS A 251 -18.85 16.05 -30.00
C CYS A 251 -19.16 15.84 -28.52
N ASP A 252 -18.27 15.18 -27.77
CA ASP A 252 -18.45 14.91 -26.34
C ASP A 252 -17.11 15.08 -25.60
N PRO A 253 -16.93 16.19 -24.86
CA PRO A 253 -15.69 16.49 -24.18
C PRO A 253 -15.49 15.71 -22.88
N SER A 254 -16.41 14.82 -22.48
CA SER A 254 -16.38 14.16 -21.16
C SER A 254 -15.12 13.30 -20.92
N PHE A 255 -14.44 12.86 -21.98
CA PHE A 255 -13.34 11.89 -21.92
C PHE A 255 -12.02 12.39 -22.50
N VAL A 256 -11.86 13.71 -22.63
CA VAL A 256 -10.70 14.30 -23.32
C VAL A 256 -9.40 14.12 -22.53
N ALA A 257 -8.29 13.99 -23.26
CA ALA A 257 -6.98 13.73 -22.68
C ALA A 257 -6.53 14.76 -21.61
N PRO A 258 -6.83 16.07 -21.72
CA PRO A 258 -6.48 17.04 -20.67
C PRO A 258 -7.12 16.78 -19.29
N HIS A 259 -8.17 15.98 -19.19
CA HIS A 259 -8.78 15.62 -17.89
C HIS A 259 -7.79 14.92 -16.95
N ILE A 260 -6.75 14.27 -17.47
CA ILE A 260 -5.75 13.57 -16.65
C ILE A 260 -4.86 14.51 -15.82
N LEU A 261 -4.93 15.83 -16.04
CA LEU A 261 -4.19 16.82 -15.24
C LEU A 261 -5.02 17.40 -14.09
N GLN A 262 -6.31 17.05 -14.01
CA GLN A 262 -7.18 17.43 -12.91
C GLN A 262 -7.05 16.41 -11.78
N GLU A 263 -6.76 16.87 -10.56
CA GLU A 263 -6.74 15.99 -9.40
C GLU A 263 -8.13 15.39 -9.11
N GLY A 264 -8.14 14.12 -8.73
CA GLY A 264 -9.34 13.36 -8.40
C GLY A 264 -9.61 12.22 -9.38
N LEU A 265 -10.70 11.50 -9.12
CA LEU A 265 -11.09 10.31 -9.90
C LEU A 265 -12.35 10.52 -10.75
N GLN A 266 -12.97 11.70 -10.67
CA GLN A 266 -14.28 11.97 -11.26
C GLN A 266 -14.20 12.29 -12.76
N THR A 267 -13.09 12.91 -13.19
CA THR A 267 -12.79 13.19 -14.59
C THR A 267 -11.68 12.26 -15.04
N TYR A 268 -11.77 11.74 -16.27
CA TYR A 268 -10.78 10.82 -16.80
C TYR A 268 -10.75 10.88 -18.32
N TRP A 269 -9.63 10.46 -18.88
CA TRP A 269 -9.52 10.14 -20.30
C TRP A 269 -10.03 8.72 -20.57
N ALA A 270 -10.71 8.55 -21.70
CA ALA A 270 -11.10 7.24 -22.23
C ALA A 270 -10.91 7.20 -23.76
N PRO A 271 -10.39 6.10 -24.33
CA PRO A 271 -10.30 5.92 -25.77
C PRO A 271 -11.66 5.58 -26.38
N LYS A 272 -11.77 5.70 -27.71
CA LYS A 272 -12.89 5.09 -28.44
C LYS A 272 -12.93 3.58 -28.16
N GLU A 273 -14.14 3.05 -28.16
CA GLU A 273 -14.39 1.65 -27.83
C GLU A 273 -13.70 0.69 -28.80
N GLY A 274 -13.09 -0.36 -28.24
CA GLY A 274 -12.48 -1.46 -29.00
C GLY A 274 -11.22 -1.08 -29.79
N GLN A 275 -10.58 0.05 -29.46
CA GLN A 275 -9.31 0.44 -30.08
C GLN A 275 -8.15 -0.38 -29.51
N PRO A 276 -7.22 -0.86 -30.35
CA PRO A 276 -6.11 -1.70 -29.88
C PRO A 276 -4.88 -0.90 -29.41
N ASN A 277 -4.77 0.38 -29.77
CA ASN A 277 -3.59 1.21 -29.47
C ASN A 277 -4.01 2.40 -28.62
N TRP A 278 -3.38 2.58 -27.46
CA TRP A 278 -3.70 3.62 -26.50
C TRP A 278 -2.47 4.45 -26.19
N GLU A 279 -2.41 5.66 -26.75
CA GLU A 279 -1.27 6.54 -26.60
C GLU A 279 -1.73 7.94 -26.21
N ILE A 280 -1.14 8.45 -25.13
CA ILE A 280 -1.31 9.82 -24.66
C ILE A 280 0.03 10.55 -24.82
N TYR A 281 0.02 11.65 -25.53
CA TYR A 281 1.18 12.50 -25.78
C TYR A 281 1.13 13.73 -24.90
N LEU A 282 2.28 14.10 -24.35
CA LEU A 282 2.43 15.28 -23.50
C LEU A 282 3.54 16.16 -24.05
N ASP A 283 3.23 17.42 -24.32
CA ASP A 283 4.22 18.48 -24.51
C ASP A 283 4.28 19.34 -23.23
N LEU A 284 5.36 19.21 -22.47
CA LEU A 284 5.60 19.96 -21.23
C LEU A 284 5.84 21.47 -21.46
N GLN A 285 5.74 21.94 -22.70
CA GLN A 285 6.02 23.28 -23.24
C GLN A 285 7.48 23.75 -23.15
N LYS A 286 8.25 23.14 -22.24
CA LYS A 286 9.68 23.34 -22.07
C LYS A 286 10.33 22.06 -21.59
N SER A 287 11.62 21.95 -21.82
CA SER A 287 12.42 20.85 -21.29
C SER A 287 12.47 20.91 -19.75
N LYS A 288 12.00 19.85 -19.08
CA LYS A 288 11.98 19.70 -17.62
C LYS A 288 12.77 18.47 -17.18
N GLN A 289 13.28 18.48 -15.95
CA GLN A 289 13.94 17.33 -15.32
C GLN A 289 12.98 16.64 -14.34
N PHE A 290 12.91 15.32 -14.40
CA PHE A 290 11.99 14.52 -13.59
C PHE A 290 12.44 13.06 -13.54
N ASN A 291 11.93 12.32 -12.56
CA ASN A 291 12.31 10.93 -12.30
C ASN A 291 11.23 10.10 -11.60
N VAL A 292 10.01 10.64 -11.50
CA VAL A 292 8.85 9.97 -10.91
C VAL A 292 7.65 10.14 -11.82
N LEU A 293 6.99 9.03 -12.13
CA LEU A 293 5.71 8.97 -12.82
C LEU A 293 4.61 8.66 -11.79
N GLN A 294 3.51 9.40 -11.83
CA GLN A 294 2.28 9.12 -11.11
C GLN A 294 1.14 8.84 -12.11
N VAL A 295 0.40 7.74 -11.93
CA VAL A 295 -0.79 7.44 -12.74
C VAL A 295 -1.91 6.91 -11.85
N GLN A 296 -3.15 7.24 -12.15
CA GLN A 296 -4.33 6.76 -11.43
C GLN A 296 -5.44 6.35 -12.40
N GLU A 297 -6.15 5.27 -12.09
CA GLU A 297 -7.39 4.87 -12.74
C GLU A 297 -8.59 5.38 -11.92
N PRO A 298 -9.73 5.70 -12.56
CA PRO A 298 -10.99 5.97 -11.87
C PRO A 298 -11.56 4.65 -11.31
N ILE A 299 -11.04 4.18 -10.18
CA ILE A 299 -11.31 2.84 -9.64
C ILE A 299 -12.79 2.56 -9.32
N GLN A 300 -13.64 3.57 -9.19
CA GLN A 300 -15.10 3.38 -9.13
C GLN A 300 -15.67 2.74 -10.42
N MET A 301 -14.90 2.74 -11.51
CA MET A 301 -15.18 2.08 -12.79
C MET A 301 -14.38 0.78 -12.97
N GLY A 302 -13.77 0.26 -11.90
CA GLY A 302 -12.92 -0.91 -11.87
C GLY A 302 -11.44 -0.65 -12.19
N GLN A 303 -10.60 -1.66 -11.95
CA GLN A 303 -9.17 -1.67 -12.28
C GLN A 303 -8.96 -2.44 -13.59
N ARG A 304 -8.26 -1.84 -14.57
CA ARG A 304 -8.20 -2.35 -15.95
C ARG A 304 -6.78 -2.55 -16.45
N VAL A 305 -5.92 -1.54 -16.30
CA VAL A 305 -4.58 -1.55 -16.89
C VAL A 305 -3.67 -2.53 -16.16
N PHE A 306 -2.96 -3.36 -16.92
CA PHE A 306 -2.00 -4.34 -16.40
C PHE A 306 -0.61 -4.27 -17.03
N GLU A 307 -0.44 -3.50 -18.10
CA GLU A 307 0.86 -3.28 -18.75
C GLU A 307 0.88 -1.90 -19.41
N PHE A 308 1.93 -1.12 -19.15
CA PHE A 308 2.12 0.21 -19.73
C PHE A 308 3.58 0.62 -19.69
N HIS A 309 3.94 1.66 -20.45
CA HIS A 309 5.23 2.30 -20.36
C HIS A 309 5.16 3.82 -20.58
N LEU A 310 6.23 4.50 -20.17
CA LEU A 310 6.45 5.91 -20.46
C LEU A 310 7.70 6.05 -21.32
N ASP A 311 7.53 6.73 -22.45
CA ASP A 311 8.63 7.20 -23.27
C ASP A 311 8.90 8.68 -23.06
N ALA A 312 10.15 9.07 -23.29
CA ALA A 312 10.56 10.46 -23.40
C ALA A 312 11.45 10.65 -24.63
N VAL A 313 11.44 11.85 -25.21
CA VAL A 313 12.40 12.21 -26.26
C VAL A 313 13.76 12.50 -25.63
N ILE A 314 14.75 11.63 -25.88
CA ILE A 314 16.13 11.73 -25.40
C ILE A 314 17.06 11.62 -26.61
N GLY A 315 17.93 12.61 -26.82
CA GLY A 315 18.80 12.67 -27.99
C GLY A 315 18.04 12.73 -29.32
N GLY A 316 16.85 13.34 -29.33
CA GLY A 316 15.99 13.47 -30.51
C GLY A 316 15.24 12.19 -30.89
N LYS A 317 15.27 11.14 -30.06
CA LYS A 317 14.56 9.87 -30.30
C LYS A 317 13.67 9.52 -29.11
N TRP A 318 12.54 8.89 -29.39
CA TRP A 318 11.71 8.25 -28.36
C TRP A 318 12.50 7.12 -27.71
N GLN A 319 12.58 7.14 -26.39
CA GLN A 319 13.20 6.09 -25.57
C GLN A 319 12.31 5.82 -24.37
N THR A 320 12.08 4.54 -24.09
CA THR A 320 11.33 4.11 -22.91
C THR A 320 12.15 4.37 -21.66
N VAL A 321 11.57 5.12 -20.73
CA VAL A 321 12.23 5.50 -19.47
C VAL A 321 11.78 4.63 -18.30
N ILE A 322 10.58 4.05 -18.36
CA ILE A 322 10.08 3.11 -17.36
C ILE A 322 8.95 2.23 -17.91
N TYR A 323 8.91 0.98 -17.45
CA TYR A 323 7.81 0.04 -17.66
C TYR A 323 7.01 -0.14 -16.36
N GLY A 324 5.70 -0.33 -16.47
CA GLY A 324 4.77 -0.55 -15.38
C GLY A 324 3.83 -1.73 -15.65
N THR A 325 3.20 -2.22 -14.58
CA THR A 325 2.18 -3.27 -14.66
C THR A 325 0.81 -2.71 -14.31
N THR A 326 0.24 -3.06 -13.16
CA THR A 326 -1.05 -2.52 -12.70
C THR A 326 -0.96 -1.04 -12.29
N ILE A 327 -2.04 -0.30 -12.50
CA ILE A 327 -2.19 1.08 -12.03
C ILE A 327 -3.07 1.15 -10.77
N GLY A 328 -4.37 0.86 -10.90
CA GLY A 328 -5.35 0.98 -9.82
C GLY A 328 -5.54 2.42 -9.32
N HIS A 329 -5.81 2.57 -8.02
CA HIS A 329 -6.03 3.85 -7.37
C HIS A 329 -4.85 4.81 -7.54
N LYS A 330 -3.62 4.29 -7.40
CA LYS A 330 -2.40 5.07 -7.56
C LYS A 330 -1.19 4.21 -7.85
N ARG A 331 -0.44 4.60 -8.88
CA ARG A 331 0.85 4.04 -9.25
C ARG A 331 1.91 5.11 -9.25
N LEU A 332 2.99 4.89 -8.50
CA LEU A 332 4.18 5.74 -8.48
C LEU A 332 5.37 4.90 -8.94
N LEU A 333 6.08 5.38 -9.96
CA LEU A 333 7.24 4.70 -10.52
C LEU A 333 8.44 5.64 -10.53
N LYS A 334 9.50 5.24 -9.82
CA LYS A 334 10.81 5.88 -9.86
C LYS A 334 11.64 5.33 -11.02
N PHE A 335 12.38 6.21 -11.69
CA PHE A 335 13.33 5.85 -12.76
C PHE A 335 14.55 6.80 -12.71
N PRO A 336 15.63 6.56 -13.49
CA PRO A 336 16.75 7.49 -13.54
C PRO A 336 16.34 8.90 -13.98
N LEU A 337 17.07 9.93 -13.55
CA LEU A 337 16.75 11.32 -13.91
C LEU A 337 16.80 11.55 -15.43
N VAL A 338 15.68 12.00 -15.99
CA VAL A 338 15.55 12.32 -17.41
C VAL A 338 15.29 13.81 -17.58
N LYS A 339 15.81 14.39 -18.67
CA LYS A 339 15.49 15.74 -19.13
C LYS A 339 14.79 15.66 -20.48
N SER A 340 13.51 16.04 -20.54
CA SER A 340 12.75 16.03 -21.79
C SER A 340 11.63 17.07 -21.79
N GLN A 341 11.13 17.40 -22.98
CA GLN A 341 9.92 18.20 -23.19
C GLN A 341 8.74 17.33 -23.63
N TYR A 342 9.00 16.30 -24.43
CA TYR A 342 7.96 15.48 -25.04
C TYR A 342 7.95 14.10 -24.40
N LEU A 343 6.77 13.71 -23.91
CA LEU A 343 6.52 12.41 -23.31
C LEU A 343 5.41 11.69 -24.08
N ARG A 344 5.45 10.36 -24.01
CA ARG A 344 4.38 9.51 -24.53
C ARG A 344 4.10 8.42 -23.52
N PHE A 345 2.89 8.41 -22.99
CA PHE A 345 2.38 7.35 -22.14
C PHE A 345 1.62 6.36 -23.00
N VAL A 346 2.04 5.09 -22.97
CA VAL A 346 1.49 4.02 -23.79
C VAL A 346 0.93 2.96 -22.87
N ILE A 347 -0.31 2.56 -23.12
CA ILE A 347 -0.94 1.44 -22.42
C ILE A 347 -0.85 0.23 -23.34
N ASP A 348 -0.11 -0.79 -22.91
CA ASP A 348 0.19 -1.98 -23.72
C ASP A 348 -0.82 -3.10 -23.46
N GLY A 349 -1.40 -3.13 -22.26
CA GLY A 349 -2.32 -4.17 -21.84
C GLY A 349 -3.35 -3.69 -20.84
N SER A 350 -4.62 -4.00 -21.12
CA SER A 350 -5.75 -3.64 -20.27
C SER A 350 -6.88 -4.68 -20.39
N ARG A 351 -7.62 -4.92 -19.29
CA ARG A 351 -8.76 -5.89 -19.24
C ARG A 351 -9.99 -5.41 -20.01
N ALA A 352 -10.08 -4.10 -20.25
CA ALA A 352 -11.12 -3.41 -21.02
C ALA A 352 -10.52 -2.12 -21.57
N ASP A 353 -11.30 -1.27 -22.26
CA ASP A 353 -10.84 0.08 -22.61
C ASP A 353 -10.22 0.77 -21.38
N PRO A 354 -8.95 1.19 -21.42
CA PRO A 354 -8.29 1.79 -20.27
C PRO A 354 -8.89 3.15 -19.95
N LEU A 355 -8.93 3.49 -18.66
CA LEU A 355 -9.36 4.80 -18.18
C LEU A 355 -8.25 5.39 -17.32
N ILE A 356 -7.86 6.64 -17.60
CA ILE A 356 -6.82 7.33 -16.83
C ILE A 356 -7.43 8.57 -16.20
N ALA A 357 -7.47 8.61 -14.88
CA ALA A 357 -8.03 9.73 -14.12
C ALA A 357 -6.99 10.81 -13.83
N TYR A 358 -5.75 10.41 -13.58
CA TYR A 358 -4.69 11.35 -13.24
C TYR A 358 -3.34 10.91 -13.79
N PHE A 359 -2.54 11.88 -14.23
CA PHE A 359 -1.18 11.73 -14.70
C PHE A 359 -0.31 12.83 -14.12
N GLY A 360 0.77 12.43 -13.45
CA GLY A 360 1.73 13.32 -12.83
C GLY A 360 3.17 12.96 -13.18
N ILE A 361 4.00 13.98 -13.34
CA ILE A 361 5.44 13.84 -13.45
C ILE A 361 6.09 14.69 -12.36
N HIS A 362 6.95 14.07 -11.56
CA HIS A 362 7.52 14.68 -10.36
C HIS A 362 9.04 14.51 -10.33
N LEU A 363 9.68 15.31 -9.47
CA LEU A 363 11.11 15.26 -9.21
C LEU A 363 11.37 14.85 -7.76
N ASP A 364 11.91 13.66 -7.59
CA ASP A 364 12.46 13.15 -6.34
C ASP A 364 13.99 13.37 -6.29
N VAL A 365 14.40 14.43 -5.59
CA VAL A 365 15.81 14.77 -5.37
C VAL A 365 16.50 13.92 -4.30
N SER A 366 15.75 13.10 -3.56
CA SER A 366 16.31 12.19 -2.54
C SER A 366 16.90 10.92 -3.14
N SER A 367 16.60 10.63 -4.41
CA SER A 367 17.17 9.50 -5.12
C SER A 367 18.68 9.69 -5.35
N PRO A 368 19.55 8.78 -4.88
CA PRO A 368 20.97 8.88 -5.17
C PRO A 368 21.19 8.82 -6.68
N ASN A 369 21.87 9.83 -7.21
CA ASN A 369 22.23 9.93 -8.62
C ASN A 369 23.12 8.72 -8.98
N PRO A 370 22.70 7.78 -9.85
CA PRO A 370 23.51 6.61 -10.19
C PRO A 370 24.84 6.96 -10.87
N GLY A 371 25.05 8.22 -11.27
CA GLY A 371 26.25 8.73 -11.92
C GLY A 371 27.31 9.35 -11.01
N ALA A 372 27.12 9.39 -9.68
CA ALA A 372 28.07 10.03 -8.77
C ALA A 372 29.13 9.10 -8.14
N HIS A 373 29.13 7.80 -8.49
CA HIS A 373 30.19 6.86 -8.10
C HIS A 373 31.08 6.52 -9.30
N ASN A 374 31.88 7.49 -9.76
CA ASN A 374 33.06 7.22 -10.60
C ASN A 374 34.01 8.41 -10.58
N ALA A 375 34.50 8.78 -9.40
CA ALA A 375 35.66 9.67 -9.26
C ALA A 375 36.27 9.61 -7.85
N SER A 376 36.83 8.47 -7.44
CA SER A 376 37.99 8.40 -6.53
C SER A 376 38.26 6.98 -6.03
N VAL A 377 38.85 6.10 -6.85
CA VAL A 377 39.83 5.11 -6.34
C VAL A 377 40.85 4.88 -7.46
N SER A 378 41.92 5.65 -7.43
CA SER A 378 43.17 5.30 -8.12
C SER A 378 44.11 4.61 -7.14
N SER A 379 44.59 3.44 -7.58
CA SER A 379 45.87 2.78 -7.24
C SER A 379 46.14 2.35 -5.79
N SER A 380 46.06 1.04 -5.55
CA SER A 380 47.18 0.31 -4.95
C SER A 380 47.17 -1.16 -5.37
N SER A 381 48.18 -1.55 -6.14
CA SER A 381 48.53 -2.93 -6.51
C SER A 381 49.23 -3.66 -5.37
N ASN A 382 48.84 -4.90 -5.07
CA ASN A 382 49.72 -6.09 -5.04
C ASN A 382 49.09 -7.25 -4.24
N GLY A 383 49.25 -8.48 -4.76
CA GLY A 383 49.37 -9.68 -3.93
C GLY A 383 48.49 -10.87 -4.32
N ASN A 384 48.98 -11.70 -5.25
CA ASN A 384 48.52 -13.08 -5.49
C ASN A 384 48.42 -13.90 -4.19
N GLN A 385 47.35 -14.69 -4.04
CA GLN A 385 47.47 -16.06 -3.52
C GLN A 385 46.27 -16.92 -3.95
N PHE A 386 46.57 -17.92 -4.77
CA PHE A 386 45.73 -19.05 -5.14
C PHE A 386 45.61 -20.02 -3.96
N ILE A 387 44.41 -20.50 -3.64
CA ILE A 387 44.21 -21.80 -2.97
C ILE A 387 43.07 -22.57 -3.68
N GLN A 388 43.41 -23.78 -4.09
CA GLN A 388 42.60 -24.77 -4.81
C GLN A 388 41.44 -25.33 -3.95
N LEU A 389 40.30 -25.63 -4.58
CA LEU A 389 39.26 -26.51 -4.06
C LEU A 389 39.33 -27.86 -4.80
N PRO A 390 39.23 -29.02 -4.10
CA PRO A 390 39.30 -30.32 -4.74
C PRO A 390 37.95 -30.75 -5.34
N ALA A 391 38.02 -31.37 -6.52
CA ALA A 391 36.91 -32.03 -7.21
C ALA A 391 36.89 -33.54 -6.95
N CYS A 392 35.69 -34.13 -6.95
CA CYS A 392 35.29 -35.51 -7.36
C CYS A 392 33.97 -35.86 -6.63
N LYS A 393 32.99 -36.60 -7.16
CA LYS A 393 32.79 -37.34 -8.42
C LYS A 393 31.28 -37.62 -8.55
N ALA A 394 30.76 -37.60 -9.78
CA ALA A 394 29.45 -38.13 -10.12
C ALA A 394 29.52 -39.66 -10.27
N ASN A 395 28.52 -40.39 -9.77
CA ASN A 395 28.29 -41.79 -10.09
C ASN A 395 26.95 -41.91 -10.82
N THR A 396 27.02 -42.26 -12.10
CA THR A 396 25.92 -42.78 -12.90
C THR A 396 26.07 -44.29 -12.94
N ASP A 397 25.04 -45.04 -12.55
CA ASP A 397 24.89 -46.43 -12.97
C ASP A 397 23.43 -46.67 -13.35
N THR A 398 23.23 -46.94 -14.64
CA THR A 398 22.01 -47.50 -15.24
C THR A 398 22.22 -48.99 -15.40
N ALA A 399 21.27 -49.81 -14.93
CA ALA A 399 21.03 -51.14 -15.49
C ALA A 399 19.56 -51.54 -15.29
N THR A 400 18.94 -51.86 -16.43
CA THR A 400 17.63 -52.46 -16.68
C THR A 400 17.36 -53.79 -15.96
N LEU A 401 16.13 -53.94 -15.45
CA LEU A 401 15.14 -54.94 -15.89
C LEU A 401 13.73 -54.46 -15.52
#